data_AF-A0A7J6D781-F1
#
_entry.id   AF-A0A7J6D781-F1
#
_cell.length_a   1.000
_cell.length_b   1.000
_cell.length_c   1.000
_cell.angle_alpha   90.00
_cell.angle_beta   90.00
_cell.angle_gamma   90.00
#
_symmetry.space_group_name_H-M   'P 1'
#
loop_
_entity.id
_entity.type
_entity.pdbx_description
1 polymer ?
#
loop_
_entity_poly.entity_id
_entity_poly.type
_entity_poly.pdbx_seq_one_letter_code
_entity_poly.pdbx_strand_id
1 'polypeptide(L)'
;MAAFRASARSVLSKTLHGHFLSAAAVRWCSQALSAGQSSQDPDVLYQRLSLRVKGHDRAVLDSFEMFAALAARELGLNLEKALTPNKHIDKLTLLKSVHIFKKHRVQYEMRTHYRSIEVSRVTGSSAQVYLEYIQRNLPEGVAMEVTKTAMEKIPEHIEKPLWDD
;
A
#
# COMPACT_ATOMS: atom_id res chain seq x y z
N MET A 1 33.64 -33.67 14.50
CA MET A 1 32.86 -33.05 13.40
C MET A 1 31.83 -32.12 14.02
N ALA A 2 32.02 -30.80 13.90
CA ALA A 2 31.11 -29.82 14.45
C ALA A 2 29.86 -29.69 13.55
N ALA A 3 28.68 -29.98 14.10
CA ALA A 3 27.41 -29.78 13.40
C ALA A 3 27.08 -28.29 13.41
N PHE A 4 27.13 -27.66 12.24
CA PHE A 4 26.69 -26.28 12.02
C PHE A 4 25.16 -26.24 12.13
N ARG A 5 24.63 -25.95 13.32
CA ARG A 5 23.19 -25.69 13.52
C ARG A 5 22.83 -24.38 12.82
N ALA A 6 22.29 -24.47 11.62
CA ALA A 6 21.61 -23.35 10.98
C ALA A 6 20.36 -22.99 11.81
N SER A 7 20.46 -21.95 12.63
CA SER A 7 19.32 -21.36 13.32
C SER A 7 18.44 -20.66 12.27
N ALA A 8 17.46 -21.37 11.75
CA ALA A 8 16.41 -20.79 10.92
C ALA A 8 15.52 -19.92 11.82
N ARG A 9 15.82 -18.61 11.87
CA ARG A 9 14.89 -17.63 12.46
C ARG A 9 13.69 -17.52 11.52
N SER A 10 12.61 -18.24 11.81
CA SER A 10 11.34 -18.07 11.11
C SER A 10 10.73 -16.72 11.51
N VAL A 11 10.68 -15.78 10.56
CA VAL A 11 10.04 -14.47 10.75
C VAL A 11 8.59 -14.59 10.28
N LEU A 12 7.64 -14.21 11.14
CA LEU A 12 6.23 -14.13 10.78
C LEU A 12 5.98 -12.79 10.08
N SER A 13 5.25 -12.84 8.97
CA SER A 13 4.84 -11.63 8.24
C SER A 13 3.36 -11.37 8.48
N LYS A 14 3.02 -10.16 8.93
CA LYS A 14 1.63 -9.69 9.06
C LYS A 14 1.33 -8.67 7.99
N THR A 15 0.27 -8.90 7.22
CA THR A 15 -0.21 -7.97 6.19
C THR A 15 -1.24 -7.01 6.78
N LEU A 16 -0.82 -5.77 7.00
CA LEU A 16 -1.72 -4.68 7.37
C LEU A 16 -2.31 -4.11 6.08
N HIS A 17 -3.59 -4.42 5.84
CA HIS A 17 -4.37 -3.81 4.76
C HIS A 17 -4.87 -2.45 5.24
N GLY A 18 -4.55 -1.39 4.51
CA GLY A 18 -5.13 -0.07 4.78
C GLY A 18 -6.65 -0.10 4.55
N HIS A 19 -7.42 0.03 5.62
CA HIS A 19 -8.87 0.19 5.53
C HIS A 19 -9.22 1.51 4.82
N PHE A 20 -10.14 1.44 3.85
CA PHE A 20 -10.78 2.61 3.25
C PHE A 20 -11.47 3.44 4.33
N LEU A 21 -11.05 4.70 4.50
CA LEU A 21 -11.71 5.63 5.41
C LEU A 21 -13.02 6.13 4.77
N SER A 22 -14.15 5.76 5.38
CA SER A 22 -15.45 6.40 5.13
C SER A 22 -15.49 7.77 5.83
N ALA A 23 -16.02 8.78 5.14
CA ALA A 23 -15.95 10.21 5.46
C ALA A 23 -16.78 10.68 6.68
N ALA A 24 -17.16 9.81 7.61
CA ALA A 24 -18.07 10.14 8.71
C ALA A 24 -17.54 9.68 10.07
N ALA A 25 -16.42 10.27 10.52
CA ALA A 25 -16.09 10.47 11.93
C ALA A 25 -14.74 11.20 12.05
N VAL A 26 -14.69 12.48 11.68
CA VAL A 26 -13.56 13.33 12.09
C VAL A 26 -13.80 13.70 13.55
N ARG A 27 -13.38 12.82 14.47
CA ARG A 27 -12.95 13.29 15.79
C ARG A 27 -11.58 13.91 15.57
N TRP A 28 -11.54 15.25 15.51
CA TRP A 28 -10.30 15.98 15.72
C TRP A 28 -9.84 15.72 17.16
N CYS A 29 -9.10 14.64 17.34
CA CYS A 29 -8.12 14.56 18.40
C CYS A 29 -6.89 15.27 17.85
N SER A 30 -6.72 16.53 18.22
CA SER A 30 -5.50 17.29 17.99
C SER A 30 -4.38 16.63 18.78
N GLN A 31 -3.75 15.61 18.19
CA GLN A 31 -2.46 15.15 18.65
C GLN A 31 -1.42 16.14 18.17
N ALA A 32 -0.84 16.81 19.16
CA ALA A 32 0.29 17.70 18.99
C ALA A 32 1.35 17.04 18.10
N LEU A 33 1.91 17.83 17.20
CA LEU A 33 3.16 17.53 16.50
C LEU A 33 4.25 17.33 17.56
N SER A 34 4.46 16.08 17.96
CA SER A 34 5.67 15.67 18.68
C SER A 34 6.82 15.69 17.67
N ALA A 35 7.36 16.88 17.44
CA ALA A 35 8.66 17.03 16.81
C ALA A 35 9.70 16.25 17.65
N GLY A 36 10.34 15.25 17.04
CA GLY A 36 11.58 14.65 17.52
C GLY A 36 11.55 14.09 18.93
N GLN A 37 10.80 13.02 19.18
CA GLN A 37 11.16 12.10 20.25
C GLN A 37 12.06 11.01 19.65
N SER A 38 13.33 10.99 20.03
CA SER A 38 14.12 9.77 20.00
C SER A 38 13.52 8.80 21.03
N SER A 39 12.44 8.13 20.66
CA SER A 39 11.81 7.10 21.47
C SER A 39 12.78 5.93 21.57
N GLN A 40 13.02 5.44 22.78
CA GLN A 40 13.89 4.29 23.06
C GLN A 40 13.34 2.96 22.51
N ASP A 41 12.21 3.01 21.82
CA ASP A 41 11.54 1.86 21.22
C ASP A 41 12.15 1.48 19.87
N PRO A 42 12.31 0.18 19.57
CA PRO A 42 12.83 -0.27 18.29
C PRO A 42 11.88 0.10 17.14
N ASP A 43 12.44 0.55 16.02
CA ASP A 43 11.65 0.88 14.81
C ASP A 43 10.97 -0.37 14.24
N VAL A 44 9.77 -0.17 13.66
CA VAL A 44 9.02 -1.22 12.98
C VAL A 44 9.70 -1.52 11.65
N LEU A 45 9.85 -2.80 11.32
CA LEU A 45 10.44 -3.22 10.06
C LEU A 45 9.37 -3.74 9.11
N TYR A 46 9.40 -3.27 7.87
CA TYR A 46 8.56 -3.77 6.79
C TYR A 46 9.39 -4.62 5.84
N GLN A 47 8.99 -5.88 5.68
CA GLN A 47 9.59 -6.75 4.67
C GLN A 47 9.32 -6.18 3.27
N ARG A 48 8.09 -5.71 3.07
CA ARG A 48 7.60 -5.22 1.79
C ARG A 48 6.53 -4.14 1.98
N LEU A 49 6.64 -3.08 1.20
CA LEU A 49 5.68 -2.00 1.06
C LEU A 49 5.15 -2.04 -0.37
N SER A 50 3.87 -2.36 -0.54
CA SER A 50 3.23 -2.42 -1.87
C SER A 50 2.30 -1.23 -2.04
N LEU A 51 2.54 -0.41 -3.05
CA LEU A 51 1.72 0.75 -3.42
C LEU A 51 0.93 0.40 -4.66
N ARG A 52 -0.39 0.26 -4.54
CA ARG A 52 -1.29 0.04 -5.67
C ARG A 52 -2.05 1.31 -5.98
N VAL A 53 -1.70 1.95 -7.09
CA VAL A 53 -2.29 3.18 -7.57
C VAL A 53 -3.36 2.86 -8.62
N LYS A 54 -4.52 3.50 -8.50
CA LYS A 54 -5.71 3.31 -9.34
C LYS A 54 -6.08 4.65 -9.96
N GLY A 55 -6.33 4.71 -11.26
CA GLY A 55 -6.72 5.95 -11.93
C GLY A 55 -7.40 5.69 -13.26
N HIS A 56 -8.06 6.72 -13.79
CA HIS A 56 -8.76 6.65 -15.07
C HIS A 56 -7.89 7.01 -16.28
N ASP A 57 -6.93 7.92 -16.10
CA ASP A 57 -5.97 8.27 -17.15
C ASP A 57 -4.68 7.46 -17.00
N ARG A 58 -4.26 6.84 -18.10
CA ARG A 58 -3.01 6.09 -18.17
C ARG A 58 -1.79 7.02 -18.14
N ALA A 59 -1.83 8.16 -18.83
CA ALA A 59 -0.67 9.05 -18.93
C ALA A 59 -0.27 9.62 -17.57
N VAL A 60 -1.27 10.01 -16.76
CA VAL A 60 -1.07 10.45 -15.38
C VAL A 60 -0.43 9.35 -14.54
N LEU A 61 -0.94 8.11 -14.62
CA LEU A 61 -0.38 6.98 -13.88
C LEU A 61 1.07 6.65 -14.29
N ASP A 62 1.39 6.73 -15.59
CA ASP A 62 2.75 6.50 -16.10
C ASP A 62 3.71 7.58 -15.59
N SER A 63 3.29 8.85 -15.58
CA SER A 63 4.09 9.94 -15.00
C SER A 63 4.30 9.79 -13.49
N PHE A 64 3.26 9.37 -12.77
CA PHE A 64 3.31 9.18 -11.32
C PHE A 64 4.18 7.97 -10.93
N GLU A 65 4.15 6.89 -11.72
CA GLU A 65 5.04 5.75 -11.54
C GLU A 65 6.50 6.18 -11.63
N MET A 66 6.86 6.97 -12.65
CA MET A 66 8.22 7.51 -12.79
C MET A 66 8.61 8.39 -11.61
N PHE A 67 7.71 9.28 -11.16
CA PHE A 67 7.93 10.13 -10.00
C PHE A 67 8.19 9.33 -8.71
N ALA A 68 7.33 8.37 -8.41
CA ALA A 68 7.47 7.55 -7.19
C ALA A 68 8.72 6.66 -7.25
N ALA A 69 9.04 6.09 -8.41
CA ALA A 69 10.26 5.33 -8.61
C ALA A 69 11.53 6.19 -8.44
N LEU A 70 11.53 7.42 -8.96
CA LEU A 70 12.62 8.36 -8.76
C LEU A 70 12.79 8.71 -7.27
N ALA A 71 11.71 9.08 -6.60
CA ALA A 71 11.74 9.43 -5.17
C ALA A 71 12.28 8.28 -4.30
N ALA A 72 11.91 7.03 -4.60
CA ALA A 72 12.44 5.87 -3.91
C ALA A 72 13.95 5.69 -4.12
N ARG A 73 14.45 5.91 -5.35
CA ARG A 73 15.89 5.82 -5.67
C ARG A 73 16.70 6.89 -4.94
N GLU A 74 16.22 8.12 -4.91
CA GLU A 74 16.89 9.22 -4.22
C GLU A 74 16.95 9.01 -2.70
N LEU A 75 15.93 8.37 -2.12
CA LEU A 75 15.92 7.97 -0.71
C LEU A 75 16.74 6.69 -0.44
N GLY A 76 17.31 6.06 -1.47
CA GLY A 76 18.09 4.82 -1.33
C GLY A 76 17.24 3.59 -0.98
N LEU A 77 15.95 3.60 -1.30
CA LEU A 77 15.04 2.47 -1.08
C LEU A 77 15.17 1.43 -2.20
N ASN A 78 15.07 0.16 -1.85
CA ASN A 78 15.16 -0.95 -2.81
C ASN A 78 13.83 -1.15 -3.53
N LEU A 79 13.75 -0.74 -4.80
CA LEU A 79 12.62 -1.03 -5.68
C LEU A 79 12.73 -2.46 -6.21
N GLU A 80 11.78 -3.33 -5.87
CA GLU A 80 11.73 -4.68 -6.42
C GLU A 80 11.08 -4.71 -7.80
N LYS A 81 9.87 -4.15 -7.89
CA LYS A 81 9.03 -4.25 -9.09
C LYS A 81 8.16 -3.02 -9.25
N ALA A 82 8.13 -2.51 -10.48
CA ALA A 82 7.08 -1.62 -10.95
C ALA A 82 6.32 -2.38 -12.04
N LEU A 83 5.05 -2.69 -11.76
CA LEU A 83 4.23 -3.55 -12.61
C LEU A 83 2.90 -2.88 -12.95
N THR A 84 2.41 -3.19 -14.13
CA THR A 84 1.11 -2.73 -14.64
C THR A 84 0.13 -3.91 -14.61
N PRO A 85 -0.73 -4.03 -13.58
CA PRO A 85 -1.80 -5.02 -13.60
C PRO A 85 -2.80 -4.75 -14.73
N ASN A 86 -3.55 -5.79 -15.09
CA ASN A 86 -4.63 -5.66 -16.08
C ASN A 86 -5.67 -4.62 -15.64
N LYS A 87 -6.06 -3.76 -16.58
CA LYS A 87 -7.10 -2.75 -16.37
C LYS A 87 -8.46 -3.40 -16.12
N HIS A 88 -9.29 -2.73 -15.34
CA HIS A 88 -10.68 -3.12 -15.11
C HIS A 88 -11.59 -2.23 -15.97
N ILE A 89 -12.63 -2.82 -16.54
CA ILE A 89 -13.57 -2.13 -17.42
C ILE A 89 -14.99 -2.46 -16.94
N ASP A 90 -15.66 -1.43 -16.41
CA ASP A 90 -17.06 -1.54 -15.98
C ASP A 90 -17.97 -0.95 -17.05
N LYS A 91 -18.94 -1.75 -17.52
CA LYS A 91 -19.88 -1.34 -18.58
C LYS A 91 -21.29 -1.29 -18.03
N LEU A 92 -21.95 -0.14 -18.22
CA LEU A 92 -23.32 0.09 -17.80
C LEU A 92 -24.14 0.51 -19.02
N THR A 93 -25.35 -0.05 -19.17
CA THR A 93 -26.23 0.30 -20.29
C THR A 93 -27.51 0.94 -19.79
N LEU A 94 -27.77 2.17 -20.25
CA LEU A 94 -28.94 2.95 -19.87
C LEU A 94 -29.85 3.18 -21.09
N LEU A 95 -31.11 3.51 -20.82
CA LEU A 95 -32.01 4.00 -21.85
C LEU A 95 -31.53 5.36 -22.35
N LYS A 96 -31.61 5.60 -23.66
CA LYS A 96 -31.29 6.92 -24.22
C LYS A 96 -32.39 7.94 -23.90
N SER A 97 -33.65 7.50 -23.90
CA SER A 97 -34.80 8.33 -23.58
C SER A 97 -35.17 8.26 -22.11
N VAL A 98 -35.77 9.33 -21.58
CA VAL A 98 -36.33 9.35 -20.23
C VAL A 98 -37.54 8.40 -20.09
N HIS A 99 -38.40 8.29 -21.12
CA HIS A 99 -39.61 7.46 -21.08
C HIS A 99 -39.79 6.61 -22.36
N ILE A 100 -40.49 5.47 -22.23
CA ILE A 100 -40.97 4.49 -23.25
C ILE A 100 -39.97 3.80 -24.19
N PHE A 101 -38.90 4.45 -24.68
CA PHE A 101 -38.09 3.86 -25.76
C PHE A 101 -37.03 2.86 -25.25
N LYS A 102 -37.40 1.58 -25.12
CA LYS A 102 -36.52 0.49 -24.63
C LYS A 102 -35.44 0.03 -25.63
N LYS A 103 -35.71 0.14 -26.94
CA LYS A 103 -34.82 -0.35 -28.01
C LYS A 103 -33.55 0.50 -28.16
N HIS A 104 -33.62 1.81 -27.89
CA HIS A 104 -32.49 2.73 -28.00
C HIS A 104 -31.76 2.84 -26.67
N ARG A 105 -30.52 2.33 -26.61
CA ARG A 105 -29.68 2.32 -25.40
C ARG A 105 -28.35 3.01 -25.64
N VAL A 106 -27.79 3.57 -24.57
CA VAL A 106 -26.43 4.11 -24.52
C VAL A 106 -25.59 3.22 -23.62
N GLN A 107 -24.39 2.89 -24.06
CA GLN A 107 -23.42 2.14 -23.26
C GLN A 107 -22.40 3.13 -22.69
N TYR A 108 -22.24 3.11 -21.37
CA TYR A 108 -21.20 3.84 -20.65
C TYR A 108 -20.13 2.86 -20.21
N GLU A 109 -18.88 3.34 -20.18
CA GLU A 109 -17.72 2.55 -19.77
C GLU A 109 -16.90 3.36 -18.75
N MET A 110 -16.56 2.74 -17.63
CA MET A 110 -15.57 3.25 -16.68
C MET A 110 -14.33 2.38 -16.77
N ARG A 111 -13.18 3.01 -17.08
CA ARG A 111 -11.89 2.32 -17.22
C ARG A 111 -11.03 2.62 -16.02
N THR A 112 -10.57 1.60 -15.31
CA THR A 112 -9.66 1.74 -14.17
C THR A 112 -8.33 1.08 -14.51
N HIS A 113 -7.31 1.91 -14.62
CA HIS A 113 -5.93 1.49 -14.82
C HIS A 113 -5.24 1.34 -13.47
N TYR A 114 -4.27 0.42 -13.41
CA TYR A 114 -3.53 0.11 -12.21
C TYR A 114 -2.03 0.27 -12.44
N ARG A 115 -1.33 0.75 -11.42
CA ARG A 115 0.13 0.68 -11.28
C ARG A 115 0.46 0.14 -9.90
N SER A 116 1.42 -0.77 -9.82
CA SER A 116 1.84 -1.37 -8.56
C SER A 116 3.35 -1.21 -8.41
N ILE A 117 3.77 -0.54 -7.34
CA ILE A 117 5.16 -0.26 -7.02
C ILE A 117 5.48 -0.99 -5.72
N GLU A 118 6.52 -1.82 -5.76
CA GLU A 118 6.91 -2.68 -4.64
C GLU A 118 8.30 -2.25 -4.16
N VAL A 119 8.36 -1.83 -2.90
CA VAL A 119 9.60 -1.48 -2.20
C VAL A 119 9.87 -2.53 -1.14
N SER A 120 11.10 -3.03 -1.05
CA SER A 120 11.48 -4.03 -0.05
C SER A 120 12.44 -3.50 1.00
N ARG A 121 12.42 -4.18 2.16
CA ARG A 121 13.33 -3.94 3.29
C ARG A 121 13.32 -2.48 3.73
N VAL A 122 12.17 -2.00 4.19
CA VAL A 122 11.97 -0.60 4.58
C VAL A 122 11.77 -0.49 6.09
N THR A 123 12.35 0.55 6.70
CA THR A 123 12.11 0.89 8.11
C THR A 123 10.82 1.68 8.28
N GLY A 124 10.24 1.71 9.49
CA GLY A 124 8.98 2.37 9.76
C GLY A 124 9.06 3.87 9.52
N SER A 125 10.11 4.49 10.06
CA SER A 125 10.46 5.90 9.84
C SER A 125 10.61 6.27 8.35
N SER A 126 11.42 5.51 7.60
CA SER A 126 11.64 5.76 6.16
C SER A 126 10.36 5.55 5.35
N ALA A 127 9.58 4.52 5.67
CA ALA A 127 8.29 4.28 5.02
C ALA A 127 7.32 5.43 5.27
N GLN A 128 7.30 6.00 6.48
CA GLN A 128 6.45 7.14 6.81
C GLN A 128 6.82 8.38 5.98
N VAL A 129 8.11 8.74 5.91
CA VAL A 129 8.59 9.89 5.13
C VAL A 129 8.27 9.70 3.64
N TYR A 130 8.55 8.50 3.11
CA TYR A 130 8.27 8.18 1.71
C TYR A 130 6.77 8.25 1.38
N LEU A 131 5.93 7.65 2.23
CA LEU A 131 4.48 7.68 2.05
C LEU A 131 3.91 9.09 2.17
N GLU A 132 4.42 9.90 3.10
CA GLU A 132 4.02 11.29 3.26
C GLU A 132 4.31 12.09 1.98
N TYR A 133 5.53 11.97 1.44
CA TYR A 133 5.91 12.66 0.20
C TYR A 133 5.05 12.24 -0.99
N ILE A 134 4.74 10.95 -1.11
CA ILE A 134 3.88 10.42 -2.18
C ILE A 134 2.44 10.89 -2.03
N GLN A 135 1.87 10.80 -0.82
CA GLN A 135 0.47 11.16 -0.58
C GLN A 135 0.21 12.65 -0.81
N ARG A 136 1.17 13.52 -0.44
CA ARG A 136 1.08 14.97 -0.68
C ARG A 136 1.09 15.32 -2.18
N ASN A 137 1.74 14.50 -3.01
CA ASN A 137 1.87 14.72 -4.45
C ASN A 137 0.97 13.78 -5.28
N LEU A 138 -0.06 13.18 -4.68
CA LEU A 138 -0.99 12.31 -5.39
C LEU A 138 -1.87 13.16 -6.33
N PRO A 139 -1.90 12.87 -7.64
CA PRO A 139 -2.69 13.65 -8.58
C PRO A 139 -4.20 13.44 -8.39
N GLU A 140 -4.99 14.41 -8.83
CA GLU A 140 -6.45 14.35 -8.76
C GLU A 140 -7.01 13.18 -9.57
N GLY A 141 -8.11 12.59 -9.08
CA GLY A 141 -8.74 11.44 -9.74
C GLY A 141 -7.92 10.15 -9.69
N VAL A 142 -6.85 10.11 -8.88
CA VAL A 142 -6.05 8.93 -8.61
C VAL A 142 -6.22 8.51 -7.14
N ALA A 143 -6.45 7.23 -6.92
CA ALA A 143 -6.56 6.64 -5.59
C ALA A 143 -5.36 5.73 -5.32
N MET A 144 -4.90 5.69 -4.07
CA MET A 144 -3.78 4.85 -3.67
C MET A 144 -4.17 3.89 -2.56
N GLU A 145 -3.77 2.63 -2.70
CA GLU A 145 -3.90 1.58 -1.71
C GLU A 145 -2.49 1.18 -1.25
N VAL A 146 -2.27 1.15 0.07
CA VAL A 146 -0.98 0.85 0.67
C VAL A 146 -1.10 -0.43 1.49
N THR A 147 -0.33 -1.45 1.10
CA THR A 147 -0.22 -2.70 1.85
C THR A 147 1.15 -2.77 2.52
N LYS A 148 1.15 -2.82 3.86
CA LYS A 148 2.37 -2.89 4.67
C LYS A 148 2.53 -4.32 5.20
N THR A 149 3.64 -4.97 4.85
CA THR A 149 3.97 -6.29 5.38
C THR A 149 5.01 -6.15 6.47
N ALA A 150 4.57 -6.18 7.73
CA ALA A 150 5.44 -6.01 8.90
C ALA A 150 6.19 -7.31 9.24
N MET A 151 7.44 -7.16 9.67
CA MET A 151 8.25 -8.23 10.22
C MET A 151 8.09 -8.22 11.74
N GLU A 152 7.56 -9.30 12.29
CA GLU A 152 7.43 -9.47 13.73
C GLU A 152 8.25 -10.67 14.22
N LYS A 153 8.67 -10.59 15.48
CA LYS A 153 9.26 -11.73 16.17
C LYS A 153 8.17 -12.74 16.50
N ILE A 154 8.56 -13.99 16.66
CA ILE A 154 7.67 -15.02 17.20
C ILE A 154 7.26 -14.55 18.61
N PRO A 155 5.96 -14.61 18.96
CA PRO A 155 5.52 -14.23 20.28
C PRO A 155 6.00 -15.23 21.32
N GLU A 156 6.29 -14.75 22.53
CA GLU A 156 6.95 -15.50 23.61
C GLU A 156 6.24 -16.83 23.96
N HIS A 157 4.91 -16.84 23.91
CA HIS A 157 4.08 -18.00 24.26
C HIS A 157 4.10 -19.12 23.21
N ILE A 158 4.67 -18.89 22.02
CA ILE A 158 4.86 -19.93 20.99
C ILE A 158 6.29 -20.50 21.08
N GLU A 159 7.24 -19.78 21.66
CA GLU A 159 8.64 -20.21 21.69
C GLU A 159 8.86 -21.47 22.54
N LYS A 160 8.07 -21.64 23.60
CA LYS A 160 8.11 -22.82 24.46
C LYS A 160 6.72 -23.45 24.54
N PRO A 161 6.57 -24.76 24.27
CA PRO A 161 5.31 -25.43 24.53
C PRO A 161 5.02 -25.41 26.04
N LEU A 162 3.73 -25.35 26.39
CA LEU A 162 3.29 -25.34 27.80
C LEU A 162 3.23 -26.75 28.41
N TRP A 163 3.51 -27.80 27.64
CA TRP A 163 3.24 -29.20 28.00
C TRP A 163 4.48 -30.06 28.23
N ASP A 164 5.59 -29.46 28.64
CA ASP A 164 6.79 -30.20 29.06
C ASP A 164 6.69 -30.53 30.56
N ASP A 165 5.99 -31.63 30.90
CA ASP A 165 6.13 -32.35 32.18
C ASP A 165 7.36 -33.28 32.15
#